data_AF-A0A841YFZ2-F1
#
_entry.id   AF-A0A841YFZ2-F1
#
_cell.length_a   1.000
_cell.length_b   1.000
_cell.length_c   1.000
_cell.angle_alpha   90.00
_cell.angle_beta   90.00
_cell.angle_gamma   90.00
#
_symmetry.space_group_name_H-M   'P 1'
#
loop_
_entity.id
_entity.type
_entity.pdbx_description
1 polymer ?
#
loop_
_entity_poly.entity_id
_entity_poly.type
_entity_poly.pdbx_seq_one_letter_code
_entity_poly.pdbx_strand_id
1 'polypeptide(L)'
;MRIFTGILSIQASILGFLSWFGSNQLTSVNLINMPENLSRMAGLILSIVMLIAGVLIILAKENDFLLFLALILWVFGIILGLLFSPSFSGLYFRPICCFICLLSGVYIFTDYNRNNR
;
A
#
# COMPACT_ATOMS: atom_id res chain seq x y z
N MET A 1 -0.08 9.57 -15.00
CA MET A 1 -0.76 8.90 -13.85
C MET A 1 0.09 7.77 -13.25
N ARG A 2 0.55 6.76 -14.00
CA ARG A 2 1.33 5.60 -13.47
C ARG A 2 2.51 5.96 -12.55
N ILE A 3 3.41 6.82 -13.03
CA ILE A 3 4.61 7.25 -12.30
C ILE A 3 4.23 7.94 -10.98
N PHE A 4 3.22 8.80 -11.01
CA PHE A 4 2.71 9.49 -9.81
C PHE A 4 2.17 8.49 -8.78
N THR A 5 1.32 7.54 -9.21
CA THR A 5 0.78 6.49 -8.35
C THR A 5 1.88 5.63 -7.73
N GLY A 6 2.89 5.26 -8.54
CA GLY A 6 4.03 4.48 -8.06
C GLY A 6 4.86 5.23 -7.02
N ILE A 7 5.19 6.49 -7.28
CA ILE A 7 5.94 7.34 -6.33
C ILE A 7 5.16 7.51 -5.03
N LEU A 8 3.84 7.74 -5.09
CA LEU A 8 3.00 7.88 -3.90
C LEU A 8 3.01 6.60 -3.05
N SER A 9 2.90 5.43 -3.69
CA SER A 9 2.99 4.12 -3.01
C SER A 9 4.36 3.91 -2.35
N ILE A 10 5.45 4.30 -3.02
CA ILE A 10 6.81 4.20 -2.50
C ILE A 10 7.01 5.15 -1.31
N GLN A 11 6.54 6.39 -1.41
CA GLN A 11 6.63 7.37 -0.31
C GLN A 11 5.87 6.89 0.92
N ALA A 12 4.67 6.36 0.74
CA ALA A 12 3.88 5.79 1.85
C ALA A 12 4.57 4.58 2.49
N SER A 13 5.27 3.75 1.69
CA SER A 13 6.11 2.67 2.22
C SER A 13 7.26 3.20 3.08
N ILE A 14 8.00 4.20 2.59
CA ILE A 14 9.14 4.81 3.30
C ILE A 14 8.68 5.42 4.63
N LEU A 15 7.60 6.19 4.63
CA LEU A 15 7.00 6.74 5.84
C LEU A 15 6.59 5.63 6.82
N GLY A 16 6.08 4.51 6.30
CA GLY A 16 5.75 3.35 7.11
C GLY A 16 6.97 2.65 7.72
N PHE A 17 8.10 2.63 7.01
CA PHE A 17 9.35 2.08 7.52
C PHE A 17 9.96 3.00 8.59
N LEU A 18 9.92 4.31 8.38
CA LEU A 18 10.35 5.31 9.37
C LEU A 18 9.52 5.25 10.64
N SER A 19 8.19 5.10 10.53
CA SER A 19 7.32 4.99 11.70
C SER A 19 7.59 3.71 12.50
N TRP A 20 8.09 2.66 11.86
CA TRP A 20 8.51 1.43 12.56
C TRP A 20 9.73 1.70 13.45
N PHE A 21 10.76 2.39 12.95
CA PHE A 21 11.93 2.79 13.75
C PHE A 21 11.59 3.77 14.88
N GLY A 22 10.64 4.68 14.67
CA GLY A 22 10.21 5.65 15.69
C GLY A 22 9.27 5.10 16.77
N SER A 23 8.72 3.89 16.60
CA SER A 23 7.60 3.36 17.42
C SER A 23 7.96 2.84 18.82
N ASN A 24 9.16 3.08 19.35
CA ASN A 24 9.59 2.50 20.63
C ASN A 24 8.79 2.95 21.88
N GLN A 25 7.81 3.86 21.75
CA GLN A 25 7.10 4.44 22.90
C GLN A 25 5.60 4.71 22.71
N LEU A 26 4.99 4.34 21.58
CA LEU A 26 3.59 4.66 21.30
C LEU A 26 2.72 3.40 21.35
N THR A 27 1.85 3.32 22.36
CA THR A 27 0.78 2.32 22.48
C THR A 27 -0.06 2.29 21.21
N SER A 28 0.23 1.33 20.33
CA SER A 28 -0.50 1.20 19.08
C SER A 28 -1.86 0.58 19.33
N VAL A 29 -2.92 1.31 19.01
CA VAL A 29 -4.30 0.82 19.13
C VAL A 29 -4.69 0.23 17.78
N ASN A 30 -4.98 -1.07 17.78
CA ASN A 30 -5.48 -1.82 16.63
C ASN A 30 -7.01 -1.92 16.69
N LEU A 31 -7.70 -1.90 15.55
CA LEU A 31 -9.16 -2.13 15.46
C LEU A 31 -9.62 -3.43 16.14
N ILE A 32 -8.77 -4.46 16.12
CA ILE A 32 -9.08 -5.82 16.61
C ILE A 32 -8.28 -6.15 17.89
N ASN A 33 -7.60 -5.17 18.49
CA ASN A 33 -6.76 -5.35 19.67
C ASN A 33 -5.78 -6.54 19.54
N MET A 34 -5.20 -6.70 18.33
CA MET A 34 -4.27 -7.77 18.00
C MET A 34 -2.95 -7.65 18.76
N PRO A 35 -2.28 -8.78 19.04
CA PRO A 35 -1.00 -8.80 19.75
C PRO A 35 0.04 -7.91 19.04
N GLU A 36 0.78 -7.15 19.84
CA GLU A 36 1.66 -6.07 19.38
C GLU A 36 2.74 -6.55 18.40
N ASN A 37 3.29 -7.75 18.62
CA ASN A 37 4.26 -8.37 17.72
C ASN A 37 3.68 -8.67 16.32
N LEU A 38 2.43 -9.14 16.27
CA LEU A 38 1.74 -9.46 15.01
C LEU A 38 1.43 -8.17 14.24
N SER A 39 0.95 -7.16 14.96
CA SER A 39 0.68 -5.81 14.44
C SER A 39 1.92 -5.19 13.81
N ARG A 40 3.04 -5.25 14.52
CA ARG A 40 4.33 -4.68 14.09
C ARG A 40 4.89 -5.38 12.85
N MET A 41 4.80 -6.71 12.81
CA MET A 41 5.20 -7.48 11.62
C MET A 41 4.27 -7.22 10.43
N ALA A 42 2.96 -7.16 10.64
CA ALA A 42 2.01 -6.84 9.59
C ALA A 42 2.24 -5.43 9.01
N GLY A 43 2.57 -4.45 9.86
CA GLY A 43 2.96 -3.12 9.42
C GLY A 43 4.22 -3.12 8.54
N LEU A 44 5.23 -3.92 8.88
CA LEU A 44 6.43 -4.09 8.04
C LEU A 44 6.10 -4.75 6.70
N ILE A 45 5.34 -5.84 6.73
CA ILE A 45 4.91 -6.57 5.52
C ILE A 45 4.12 -5.63 4.61
N LEU A 46 3.22 -4.81 5.17
CA LEU A 46 2.46 -3.83 4.43
C LEU A 46 3.36 -2.81 3.69
N SER A 47 4.38 -2.27 4.36
CA SER A 47 5.34 -1.38 3.71
C SER A 47 6.06 -2.08 2.55
N ILE A 48 6.51 -3.32 2.74
CA ILE A 48 7.17 -4.10 1.68
C ILE A 48 6.23 -4.30 0.48
N VAL A 49 4.97 -4.69 0.73
CA VAL A 49 3.95 -4.88 -0.30
C VAL A 49 3.71 -3.57 -1.08
N MET A 50 3.61 -2.43 -0.38
CA MET A 50 3.43 -1.12 -1.02
C MET A 50 4.63 -0.70 -1.87
N LEU A 51 5.86 -1.03 -1.43
CA LEU A 51 7.07 -0.76 -2.21
C LEU A 51 7.09 -1.58 -3.49
N ILE A 52 6.83 -2.88 -3.40
CA ILE A 52 6.80 -3.79 -4.55
C ILE A 52 5.70 -3.35 -5.54
N ALA A 53 4.49 -3.04 -5.05
CA ALA A 53 3.40 -2.55 -5.89
C ALA A 53 3.75 -1.23 -6.59
N GLY A 54 4.44 -0.32 -5.90
CA GLY A 54 4.91 0.95 -6.45
C GLY A 54 5.96 0.78 -7.55
N VAL A 55 6.89 -0.16 -7.41
CA VAL A 55 7.87 -0.48 -8.45
C VAL A 55 7.20 -1.17 -9.65
N LEU A 56 6.29 -2.11 -9.40
CA LEU A 56 5.57 -2.84 -10.44
C LEU A 56 4.76 -1.89 -11.33
N ILE A 57 4.02 -0.93 -10.76
CA ILE A 57 3.19 -0.01 -11.58
C ILE A 57 4.05 0.92 -12.44
N ILE A 58 5.27 1.28 -12.00
CA ILE A 58 6.21 2.08 -12.80
C ILE A 58 6.75 1.25 -13.96
N LEU A 59 7.06 -0.03 -13.73
CA LEU A 59 7.57 -0.94 -14.76
C LEU A 59 6.49 -1.49 -15.71
N ALA A 60 5.22 -1.42 -15.33
CA ALA A 60 4.08 -1.97 -16.08
C ALA A 60 3.70 -1.18 -17.36
N LYS A 61 4.67 -0.59 -18.08
CA LYS A 61 4.42 0.34 -19.21
C LYS A 61 3.53 -0.25 -20.30
N GLU A 62 3.70 -1.53 -20.64
CA GLU A 62 2.88 -2.22 -21.67
C GLU A 62 2.48 -3.64 -21.22
N ASN A 63 2.63 -3.93 -19.94
CA ASN A 63 2.41 -5.28 -19.43
C ASN A 63 1.21 -5.30 -18.47
N ASP A 64 0.07 -5.77 -18.98
CA ASP A 64 -1.19 -5.88 -18.25
C ASP A 64 -1.08 -6.78 -17.01
N PHE A 65 -0.22 -7.80 -17.07
CA PHE A 65 0.01 -8.69 -15.93
C PHE A 65 0.65 -7.96 -14.75
N LEU A 66 1.68 -7.11 -14.99
CA LEU A 66 2.31 -6.33 -13.93
C LEU A 66 1.34 -5.32 -13.33
N LEU A 67 0.49 -4.72 -14.16
CA LEU A 67 -0.52 -3.76 -13.73
C LEU A 67 -1.57 -4.44 -12.84
N PHE A 68 -2.05 -5.60 -13.26
CA PHE A 68 -2.98 -6.42 -12.48
C PHE A 68 -2.36 -6.91 -11.17
N LEU A 69 -1.10 -7.33 -11.18
CA LEU A 69 -0.38 -7.74 -9.99
C LEU A 69 -0.24 -6.59 -8.98
N ALA A 70 0.09 -5.38 -9.45
CA ALA A 70 0.14 -4.18 -8.61
C ALA A 70 -1.21 -3.86 -7.96
N LEU A 71 -2.32 -3.99 -8.72
CA LEU A 71 -3.68 -3.81 -8.21
C LEU A 71 -4.02 -4.80 -7.09
N ILE A 72 -3.72 -6.09 -7.30
CA ILE A 72 -3.93 -7.13 -6.28
C ILE A 72 -3.12 -6.83 -5.02
N LEU A 73 -1.86 -6.43 -5.17
CA LEU A 73 -1.00 -6.07 -4.04
C LEU A 73 -1.56 -4.90 -3.23
N TRP A 74 -2.15 -3.89 -3.88
CA TRP A 74 -2.84 -2.82 -3.15
C TRP A 74 -4.12 -3.29 -2.45
N VAL A 75 -4.90 -4.21 -3.04
CA VAL A 75 -6.05 -4.84 -2.36
C VAL A 75 -5.60 -5.56 -1.09
N PHE A 76 -4.58 -6.41 -1.20
CA PHE A 76 -4.00 -7.09 -0.04
C PHE A 76 -3.45 -6.10 0.98
N GLY A 77 -2.82 -5.01 0.53
CA GLY A 77 -2.33 -3.94 1.39
C GLY A 77 -3.44 -3.26 2.18
N ILE A 78 -4.61 -3.03 1.57
CA ILE A 78 -5.77 -2.45 2.27
C ILE A 78 -6.28 -3.42 3.33
N ILE A 79 -6.45 -4.70 2.99
CA ILE A 79 -6.95 -5.73 3.92
C ILE A 79 -5.99 -5.88 5.10
N LEU A 80 -4.69 -6.06 4.83
CA LEU A 80 -3.66 -6.19 5.85
C LEU A 80 -3.58 -4.92 6.71
N GLY A 81 -3.65 -3.74 6.09
CA GLY A 81 -3.53 -2.48 6.78
C GLY A 81 -4.75 -2.12 7.64
N LEU A 82 -5.96 -2.53 7.25
CA LEU A 82 -7.16 -2.31 8.07
C LEU A 82 -7.28 -3.31 9.22
N LEU A 83 -6.92 -4.58 8.97
CA LEU A 83 -7.08 -5.64 9.97
C LEU A 83 -5.93 -5.66 10.99
N PHE A 84 -4.70 -5.40 10.55
CA PHE A 84 -3.50 -5.69 11.33
C PHE A 84 -2.57 -4.49 11.57
N SER A 85 -2.62 -3.42 10.76
CA SER A 85 -1.63 -2.34 10.89
C SER A 85 -1.93 -1.45 12.10
N PRO A 86 -0.90 -1.14 12.91
CA PRO A 86 -1.03 -0.22 14.03
C PRO A 86 -1.36 1.18 13.53
N SER A 87 -2.36 1.80 14.14
CA SER A 87 -2.66 3.22 13.92
C SER A 87 -1.79 4.05 14.87
N PHE A 88 -0.78 4.74 14.33
CA PHE A 88 0.14 5.56 15.14
C PHE A 88 -0.46 6.90 15.57
N SER A 89 -1.59 7.31 14.99
CA SER A 89 -2.26 8.60 15.23
C SER A 89 -3.80 8.52 15.09
N GLY A 90 -4.38 7.31 15.13
CA GLY A 90 -5.81 7.08 14.84
C GLY A 90 -6.20 7.18 13.35
N LEU A 91 -5.31 7.70 12.49
CA LEU A 91 -5.47 7.72 11.04
C LEU A 91 -4.76 6.53 10.38
N TYR A 92 -5.52 5.74 9.63
CA TYR A 92 -5.04 4.62 8.80
C TYR A 92 -4.40 5.12 7.49
N PHE A 93 -3.32 5.90 7.61
CA PHE A 93 -2.66 6.53 6.47
C PHE A 93 -2.26 5.53 5.36
N ARG A 94 -1.69 4.39 5.72
CA ARG A 94 -1.20 3.39 4.75
C ARG A 94 -2.34 2.72 3.96
N PRO A 95 -3.43 2.23 4.61
CA PRO A 95 -4.63 1.79 3.89
C PRO A 95 -5.23 2.85 2.97
N ILE A 96 -5.29 4.12 3.42
CA ILE A 96 -5.83 5.23 2.62
C ILE A 96 -4.97 5.45 1.37
N CYS A 97 -3.64 5.46 1.51
CA CYS A 97 -2.74 5.54 0.36
C CYS A 97 -2.92 4.35 -0.59
N CYS A 98 -3.03 3.12 -0.08
CA CYS A 98 -3.30 1.95 -0.93
C CYS A 98 -4.62 2.10 -1.69
N PHE A 99 -5.66 2.63 -1.05
CA PHE A 99 -6.97 2.85 -1.68
C PHE A 99 -6.90 3.88 -2.82
N ILE A 100 -6.21 5.00 -2.60
CA ILE A 100 -5.97 6.01 -3.65
C ILE A 100 -5.15 5.41 -4.80
N CYS A 101 -4.10 4.66 -4.48
CA CYS A 101 -3.28 3.98 -5.49
C CYS A 101 -4.10 2.98 -6.29
N LEU A 102 -4.96 2.20 -5.65
CA LEU A 102 -5.87 1.26 -6.30
C LEU A 102 -6.83 1.98 -7.25
N LEU A 103 -7.53 3.03 -6.81
CA LEU A 103 -8.45 3.78 -7.66
C LEU A 103 -7.73 4.34 -8.90
N SER A 104 -6.56 4.93 -8.71
CA SER A 104 -5.76 5.45 -9.83
C SER A 104 -5.26 4.32 -10.74
N GLY A 105 -4.87 3.17 -10.18
CA GLY A 105 -4.45 1.98 -10.93
C GLY A 105 -5.58 1.40 -11.79
N VAL A 106 -6.80 1.32 -11.25
CA VAL A 106 -7.98 0.82 -11.97
C VAL A 106 -8.35 1.77 -13.11
N TYR A 107 -8.27 3.08 -12.86
CA TYR A 107 -8.46 4.08 -13.91
C TYR A 107 -7.45 3.89 -15.06
N ILE A 108 -6.16 3.72 -14.71
CA ILE A 108 -5.09 3.47 -15.69
C ILE A 108 -5.32 2.16 -16.46
N PHE A 109 -5.75 1.09 -15.78
CA PHE A 109 -6.03 -0.20 -16.40
C PHE A 109 -7.18 -0.10 -17.41
N THR A 110 -8.25 0.61 -17.03
CA THR A 110 -9.44 0.79 -17.87
C THR A 110 -9.15 1.67 -19.09
N ASP A 111 -8.39 2.75 -18.90
CA ASP A 111 -7.95 3.64 -19.98
C ASP A 111 -7.03 2.92 -20.97
N TYR A 112 -6.10 2.10 -20.47
CA TYR A 112 -5.20 1.30 -21.31
C TYR A 112 -5.96 0.28 -22.18
N ASN A 113 -6.92 -0.44 -21.59
CA ASN A 113 -7.73 -1.41 -22.31
C ASN A 113 -8.67 -0.74 -23.35
N ARG A 114 -9.05 0.53 -23.12
CA ARG A 114 -9.84 1.32 -24.07
C ARG A 114 -9.02 1.80 -25.26
N ASN A 115 -7.74 2.12 -25.07
CA ASN A 115 -6.86 2.64 -26.14
C ASN A 115 -6.27 1.53 -27.03
N ASN A 116 -6.27 0.28 -26.57
CA ASN A 116 -5.83 -0.89 -27.34
C ASN A 116 -6.96 -1.59 -28.14
N ARG A 117 -8.18 -1.04 -28.14
CA ARG A 117 -9.30 -1.47 -29.00
C ARG A 117 -9.52 -0.46 -30.11
#